data_AF-A0A414US76-F1
#
_entry.id   AF-A0A414US76-F1
#
_cell.length_a   1.000
_cell.length_b   1.000
_cell.length_c   1.000
_cell.angle_alpha   90.00
_cell.angle_beta   90.00
_cell.angle_gamma   90.00
#
_symmetry.space_group_name_H-M   'P 1'
#
loop_
_entity.id
_entity.type
_entity.pdbx_description
1 polymer ?
#
loop_
_entity_poly.entity_id
_entity_poly.type
_entity_poly.pdbx_seq_one_letter_code
_entity_poly.pdbx_strand_id
1 'polypeptide(L)' 'MYLIEIDTRKFDFQGISHEEYLEFFGYRGIKKISSCIYAVTKTGLTLPTIRIISDNYKD' A
#
# COMPACT_ATOMS: atom_id res chain seq x y z
N MET A 1 -5.58 -7.89 8.82
CA MET A 1 -4.65 -7.03 8.03
C MET A 1 -5.49 -6.22 7.05
N TYR A 2 -4.96 -5.14 6.52
CA TYR A 2 -5.60 -4.41 5.43
C TYR A 2 -5.06 -4.93 4.10
N LEU A 3 -5.94 -5.14 3.13
CA LEU A 3 -5.58 -5.33 1.74
C LEU A 3 -5.76 -4.00 1.02
N ILE A 4 -4.69 -3.48 0.41
CA ILE A 4 -4.68 -2.19 -0.26
C ILE A 4 -4.23 -2.34 -1.71
N GLU A 5 -4.74 -1.45 -2.56
CA GLU A 5 -4.34 -1.27 -3.95
C GLU A 5 -3.70 0.11 -4.12
N ILE A 6 -2.59 0.16 -4.86
CA ILE A 6 -1.93 1.39 -5.27
C ILE A 6 -2.36 1.73 -6.70
N ASP A 7 -3.03 2.87 -6.88
CA ASP A 7 -3.36 3.43 -8.20
C ASP A 7 -2.14 4.18 -8.76
N THR A 8 -1.33 3.47 -9.55
CA THR A 8 -0.09 3.98 -10.16
C THR A 8 -0.31 5.07 -11.20
N ARG A 9 -1.57 5.34 -11.59
CA ARG A 9 -1.88 6.47 -12.48
C ARG A 9 -1.93 7.81 -11.76
N LYS A 10 -2.04 7.80 -10.43
CA LYS A 10 -2.16 9.01 -9.60
C LYS A 10 -0.82 9.52 -9.06
N PHE A 11 0.23 8.74 -9.19
CA PHE A 11 1.54 9.10 -8.67
C PHE A 11 2.64 8.42 -9.48
N ASP A 12 3.63 9.22 -9.85
CA ASP A 12 4.81 8.74 -10.56
C ASP A 12 5.89 8.36 -9.55
N PHE A 13 6.23 7.08 -9.49
CA PHE A 13 7.15 6.51 -8.51
C PHE A 13 8.63 6.61 -8.94
N GLN A 14 9.00 7.57 -9.79
CA GLN A 14 10.37 7.66 -10.36
C GLN A 14 11.47 7.50 -9.30
N GLY A 15 12.12 6.34 -9.31
CA GLY A 15 13.25 6.02 -8.44
C GLY A 15 12.89 5.52 -7.03
N ILE A 16 11.61 5.26 -6.71
CA ILE A 16 11.18 4.68 -5.44
C ILE A 16 10.32 3.44 -5.66
N SER A 17 10.49 2.41 -4.84
CA SER A 17 9.57 1.28 -4.81
C SER A 17 8.24 1.66 -4.13
N HIS A 18 7.18 0.91 -4.42
CA HIS A 18 5.91 1.05 -3.72
C HIS A 18 6.05 0.80 -2.21
N GLU A 19 6.90 -0.15 -1.86
CA GLU A 19 7.19 -0.55 -0.49
C GLU A 19 7.85 0.60 0.27
N GLU A 20 8.89 1.22 -0.28
CA GLU A 20 9.54 2.42 0.29
C GLU A 20 8.56 3.59 0.44
N TYR A 21 7.71 3.81 -0.58
CA TYR A 21 6.66 4.81 -0.51
C TYR A 21 5.69 4.56 0.65
N LEU A 22 5.20 3.33 0.79
CA LEU A 22 4.30 2.93 1.87
C LEU A 22 4.97 3.08 3.25
N GLU A 23 6.22 2.64 3.39
CA GLU A 23 6.97 2.78 4.65
C GLU A 23 7.18 4.25 5.03
N PHE A 24 7.55 5.09 4.06
CA PHE A 24 7.75 6.53 4.26
C PHE A 24 6.47 7.20 4.81
N PHE A 25 5.30 6.82 4.30
CA PHE A 25 4.02 7.34 4.78
C PHE A 25 3.45 6.61 6.00
N GLY A 26 4.22 5.70 6.62
CA GLY A 26 3.91 5.10 7.92
C GLY A 26 3.12 3.80 7.88
N TYR A 27 2.96 3.18 6.71
CA TYR A 27 2.40 1.83 6.60
C TYR A 27 3.40 0.81 7.18
N ARG A 28 2.91 -0.25 7.80
CA ARG A 28 3.75 -1.29 8.45
C ARG A 28 3.31 -2.70 8.09
N GLY A 29 4.24 -3.64 8.20
CA GLY A 29 4.02 -5.06 7.90
C GLY A 29 3.61 -5.26 6.44
N ILE A 30 4.31 -4.60 5.51
CA ILE A 30 3.98 -4.59 4.09
C ILE A 30 4.39 -5.93 3.46
N LYS A 31 3.40 -6.63 2.91
CA LYS A 31 3.57 -7.86 2.16
C LYS A 31 2.99 -7.67 0.77
N LYS A 32 3.82 -7.82 -0.26
CA LYS A 32 3.37 -7.76 -1.65
C LYS A 32 2.54 -9.01 -1.98
N ILE A 33 1.34 -8.81 -2.50
CA ILE A 33 0.44 -9.88 -2.96
C ILE A 33 0.43 -9.96 -4.48
N SER A 34 0.44 -8.81 -5.16
CA SER A 34 0.55 -8.67 -6.62
C SER A 34 1.24 -7.35 -6.97
N SER A 35 1.31 -6.97 -8.26
CA SER A 35 2.06 -5.78 -8.72
C SER A 35 1.72 -4.49 -7.98
N CYS A 36 0.42 -4.24 -7.74
CA CYS A 36 -0.09 -3.05 -7.07
C CYS A 36 -0.92 -3.39 -5.82
N ILE A 37 -0.97 -4.66 -5.40
CA ILE A 37 -1.79 -5.12 -4.27
C ILE A 37 -0.88 -5.55 -3.13
N TYR A 38 -1.15 -5.01 -1.94
CA TYR A 38 -0.35 -5.21 -0.74
C TYR A 38 -1.25 -5.56 0.45
N ALA A 39 -0.80 -6.49 1.28
CA ALA A 39 -1.33 -6.68 2.62
C ALA A 39 -0.46 -5.88 3.60
N VAL A 40 -1.09 -5.11 4.49
CA VAL A 40 -0.40 -4.31 5.52
C VAL A 40 -1.00 -4.58 6.89
N THR A 41 -0.19 -4.60 7.94
CA THR A 41 -0.68 -4.79 9.32
C THR A 41 -1.20 -3.50 9.93
N LYS A 42 -0.68 -2.35 9.47
CA LYS A 42 -1.10 -1.01 9.91
C LYS A 42 -1.08 -0.05 8.72
N THR A 43 -2.13 0.76 8.60
CA THR A 43 -2.21 1.86 7.63
C THR A 43 -1.43 3.08 8.14
N GLY A 44 -0.80 3.80 7.21
CA GLY A 44 -0.14 5.07 7.46
C GLY A 44 -1.07 6.27 7.24
N LEU A 45 -0.51 7.37 6.73
CA LEU A 45 -1.27 8.53 6.27
C LEU A 45 -2.26 8.13 5.17
N THR A 46 -3.41 8.81 5.12
CA THR A 46 -4.38 8.65 4.04
C THR A 46 -3.80 9.23 2.76
N LEU A 47 -3.60 8.39 1.75
CA LEU A 47 -3.00 8.78 0.48
C LEU A 47 -4.03 8.66 -0.66
N PRO A 48 -4.11 9.65 -1.58
CA PRO A 48 -5.09 9.63 -2.68
C PRO A 48 -4.84 8.50 -3.70
N THR A 49 -3.64 7.93 -3.67
CA THR A 49 -3.16 6.81 -4.49
C THR A 49 -3.56 5.45 -3.90
N ILE A 50 -3.96 5.38 -2.63
CA ILE A 50 -4.24 4.14 -1.93
C ILE A 50 -5.74 3.91 -1.84
N ARG A 51 -6.19 2.73 -2.26
CA ARG A 51 -7.54 2.23 -2.03
C ARG A 51 -7.49 1.06 -1.06
N ILE A 52 -8.28 1.11 0.00
CA ILE A 52 -8.51 -0.05 0.88
C ILE A 52 -9.50 -0.98 0.18
N ILE A 53 -9.07 -2.20 -0.15
CA ILE A 53 -9.91 -3.25 -0.72
C ILE A 53 -10.63 -4.02 0.40
N SER A 54 -9.92 -4.29 1.49
CA SER A 54 -10.45 -4.98 2.67
C SER A 54 -9.71 -4.53 3.92
N ASP A 55 -10.42 -4.39 5.04
CA ASP A 55 -9.87 -4.08 6.37
C ASP A 55 -9.74 -5.31 7.29
N ASN A 56 -10.25 -6.45 6.85
CA ASN A 56 -10.27 -7.71 7.58
C ASN A 56 -9.61 -8.85 6.78
N TYR A 57 -8.63 -8.52 5.94
CA TYR A 57 -7.87 -9.51 5.18
C TYR A 57 -7.17 -10.50 6.12
N LYS A 58 -7.37 -11.79 5.84
CA LYS A 58 -6.72 -12.94 6.46
C LYS A 58 -5.87 -13.60 5.38
N ASP A 59 -4.59 -13.72 5.66
CA ASP A 59 -3.59 -14.34 4.77
C ASP A 59 -3.76 -15.85 4.68
#